data_AF-A0A4C1UL06-F1
#
_entry.id   AF-A0A4C1UL06-F1
#
_cell.length_a   1.000
_cell.length_b   1.000
_cell.length_c   1.000
_cell.angle_alpha   90.00
_cell.angle_beta   90.00
_cell.angle_gamma   90.00
#
_symmetry.space_group_name_H-M   'P 1'
#
loop_
_entity.id
_entity.type
_entity.pdbx_description
1 polymer ?
#
loop_
_entity_poly.entity_id
_entity_poly.type
_entity_poly.pdbx_seq_one_letter_code
_entity_poly.pdbx_strand_id
1 'polypeptide(L)'
;MNTSNDCCYLPKFEDILLIEIPPWIINRFDETEVENVILQEELLELIINEELKVTFKRGYQKLWLQVEIPEKYPGLWGNVQKLLIAFPSSYLVEKSLSAVTNLLTKKEAD
;
A
#
# COMPACT_ATOMS: atom_id res chain seq x y z
N MET A 1 -18.27 21.17 34.63
CA MET A 1 -18.83 20.06 33.85
C MET A 1 -17.81 19.73 32.78
N ASN A 2 -17.01 18.69 33.02
CA ASN A 2 -15.94 18.28 32.12
C ASN A 2 -16.53 17.24 31.17
N THR A 3 -16.77 17.61 29.91
CA THR A 3 -17.10 16.65 28.86
C THR A 3 -15.80 15.97 28.44
N SER A 4 -15.50 14.86 29.12
CA SER A 4 -14.54 13.86 28.70
C SER A 4 -15.05 13.22 27.42
N ASN A 5 -14.67 13.76 26.25
CA ASN A 5 -14.94 13.14 24.94
C ASN A 5 -13.69 13.06 24.03
N ASP A 6 -12.52 13.48 24.49
CA ASP A 6 -11.31 13.56 23.64
C ASP A 6 -10.31 12.41 23.88
N CYS A 7 -10.77 11.16 23.93
CA CYS A 7 -9.86 10.01 24.06
C CYS A 7 -10.01 8.92 22.99
N CYS A 8 -10.97 9.02 22.06
CA CYS A 8 -11.26 7.91 21.15
C CYS A 8 -11.18 8.24 19.64
N TYR A 9 -10.82 9.45 19.25
CA TYR A 9 -10.66 9.82 17.84
C TYR A 9 -9.19 10.06 17.50
N LEU A 10 -8.34 9.04 17.69
CA LEU A 10 -7.23 8.92 16.73
C LEU A 10 -7.89 8.61 15.39
N PRO A 11 -7.64 9.39 14.32
CA PRO A 11 -8.22 9.08 13.03
C PRO A 11 -7.70 7.71 12.63
N LYS A 12 -8.61 6.72 12.62
CA LYS A 12 -8.29 5.38 12.12
C LYS A 12 -7.65 5.57 10.75
N PHE A 13 -6.57 4.85 10.49
CA PHE A 13 -5.85 4.86 9.20
C PHE A 13 -4.88 6.03 8.97
N GLU A 14 -4.50 6.82 9.98
CA GLU A 14 -3.39 7.80 9.85
C GLU A 14 -2.07 7.12 9.46
N ASP A 15 -1.82 5.93 9.98
CA ASP A 15 -0.68 5.08 9.64
C ASP A 15 -0.58 4.82 8.13
N ILE A 16 -1.70 4.77 7.42
CA ILE A 16 -1.76 4.54 5.98
C ILE A 16 -1.39 5.80 5.18
N LEU A 17 -1.74 6.97 5.70
CA LEU A 17 -1.34 8.26 5.12
C LEU A 17 0.15 8.55 5.33
N LEU A 18 0.75 7.93 6.35
CA LEU A 18 2.17 8.04 6.70
C LEU A 18 3.05 7.00 5.98
N ILE A 19 2.48 6.11 5.16
CA ILE A 19 3.29 5.18 4.38
C ILE A 19 3.97 5.91 3.23
N GLU A 20 5.28 6.06 3.37
CA GLU A 20 6.14 6.48 2.27
C GLU A 20 6.28 5.31 1.29
N ILE A 21 5.84 5.51 0.04
CA ILE A 21 6.00 4.53 -1.03
C ILE A 21 7.43 4.67 -1.55
N PRO A 22 8.29 3.65 -1.41
CA PRO A 22 9.62 3.71 -1.96
C PRO A 22 9.60 3.91 -3.48
N PRO A 23 10.44 4.81 -4.03
CA PRO A 23 10.46 5.10 -5.46
C PRO A 23 10.64 3.86 -6.33
N TRP A 24 11.41 2.86 -5.89
CA TRP A 24 11.64 1.60 -6.62
C TRP A 24 10.37 0.77 -6.86
N ILE A 25 9.29 0.99 -6.10
CA ILE A 25 8.01 0.32 -6.33
C ILE A 25 7.26 0.90 -7.52
N ILE A 26 7.41 2.21 -7.73
CA ILE A 26 6.80 2.95 -8.84
C ILE A 26 7.73 2.90 -10.06
N ASN A 27 9.03 3.14 -9.86
CA ASN A 27 10.06 3.10 -10.87
C ASN A 27 11.26 2.26 -10.42
N ARG A 28 11.24 0.97 -10.78
CA ARG A 28 12.30 -0.01 -10.47
C ARG A 28 13.67 0.34 -11.04
N PHE A 29 13.75 1.27 -12.01
CA PHE A 29 14.97 1.59 -12.75
C PHE A 29 15.61 2.92 -12.36
N ASP A 30 14.98 3.71 -11.50
CA ASP A 30 15.67 4.88 -10.93
C ASP A 30 16.65 4.40 -9.87
N GLU A 31 17.90 4.84 -9.96
CA GLU A 31 18.96 4.67 -8.96
C GLU A 31 18.50 5.29 -7.64
N THR A 32 17.70 4.55 -6.90
CA THR A 32 17.33 4.91 -5.55
C THR A 32 18.28 4.15 -4.64
N GLU A 33 19.07 4.86 -3.84
CA GLU A 33 19.93 4.23 -2.84
C GLU A 33 19.04 3.47 -1.85
N VAL A 34 18.91 2.15 -2.04
CA VAL A 34 18.28 1.30 -1.05
C VAL A 34 19.34 1.01 0.00
N GLU A 35 19.19 1.54 1.22
CA GLU A 35 20.19 1.40 2.28
C GLU A 35 20.52 -0.06 2.64
N ASN A 36 19.61 -1.00 2.33
CA ASN A 36 19.77 -2.41 2.60
C ASN A 36 20.36 -3.16 1.39
N VAL A 37 21.57 -3.68 1.56
CA VAL A 37 22.30 -4.47 0.55
C VAL A 37 21.49 -5.68 0.05
N ILE A 38 20.76 -6.37 0.92
CA ILE A 38 19.94 -7.52 0.55
C ILE A 38 18.81 -7.10 -0.39
N LEU A 39 18.21 -5.94 -0.13
CA LEU A 39 17.15 -5.41 -1.01
C LEU A 39 17.71 -4.95 -2.36
N GLN A 40 18.93 -4.41 -2.41
CA GLN A 40 19.58 -4.04 -3.66
C GLN A 40 19.84 -5.26 -4.55
N GLU A 41 20.35 -6.35 -3.97
CA GLU A 41 20.61 -7.61 -4.69
C GLU A 41 19.31 -8.22 -5.22
N GLU A 42 18.28 -8.35 -4.37
CA GLU A 42 16.97 -8.86 -4.78
C GLU A 42 16.34 -7.99 -5.89
N LEU A 43 16.49 -6.66 -5.79
CA LEU A 43 15.97 -5.73 -6.80
C LEU A 43 16.72 -5.90 -8.13
N LEU A 44 18.04 -6.07 -8.10
CA LEU A 44 18.85 -6.29 -9.28
C LEU A 44 18.49 -7.60 -9.98
N GLU A 45 18.33 -8.69 -9.24
CA GLU A 45 17.87 -9.97 -9.78
C GLU A 45 16.49 -9.87 -10.42
N LEU A 46 15.57 -9.14 -9.78
CA LEU A 46 14.23 -8.90 -10.30
C LEU A 46 14.27 -8.08 -11.61
N ILE A 47 15.20 -7.12 -11.73
CA ILE A 47 15.39 -6.27 -12.92
C ILE A 47 15.99 -7.05 -14.09
N ILE A 48 16.98 -7.91 -13.82
CA ILE A 48 17.68 -8.72 -14.83
C ILE A 48 16.75 -9.82 -15.39
N ASN A 49 15.75 -10.25 -14.61
CA ASN A 49 14.79 -11.25 -15.05
C ASN A 49 13.78 -10.68 -16.06
N GLU A 50 14.07 -10.89 -17.35
CA GLU A 50 13.23 -10.44 -18.47
C GLU A 50 11.80 -11.03 -18.45
N GLU A 51 11.59 -12.25 -17.92
CA GLU A 51 10.25 -12.84 -17.80
C GLU A 51 9.39 -12.10 -16.77
N LEU A 52 9.98 -11.81 -15.61
CA LEU A 52 9.33 -11.02 -14.57
C LEU A 52 9.09 -9.58 -15.01
N LYS A 53 9.98 -9.01 -15.84
CA LYS A 53 9.81 -7.70 -16.45
C LYS A 53 8.61 -7.64 -17.41
N VAL A 54 8.40 -8.67 -18.23
CA VAL A 54 7.20 -8.77 -19.09
C VAL A 54 5.93 -8.89 -18.25
N THR A 55 5.98 -9.67 -17.17
CA THR A 55 4.85 -9.84 -16.24
C THR A 55 4.53 -8.54 -15.51
N PHE A 56 5.55 -7.79 -15.09
CA PHE A 56 5.40 -6.47 -14.49
C PHE A 56 4.73 -5.48 -15.42
N LYS A 57 5.13 -5.44 -16.70
CA LYS A 57 4.49 -4.60 -17.73
C LYS A 57 3.02 -4.94 -17.94
N ARG A 58 2.63 -6.20 -17.70
CA ARG A 58 1.22 -6.64 -17.75
C ARG A 58 0.43 -6.24 -16.49
N GLY A 59 1.11 -5.92 -15.40
CA GLY A 59 0.53 -5.42 -14.16
C GLY A 59 1.37 -5.84 -12.95
N TYR A 60 1.77 -4.86 -12.13
CA TYR A 60 2.62 -5.09 -10.95
C TYR A 60 1.96 -6.02 -9.91
N GLN A 61 0.65 -5.91 -9.71
CA GLN A 61 -0.12 -6.72 -8.76
C GLN A 61 0.00 -8.21 -9.07
N LYS A 62 -0.06 -8.57 -10.36
CA LYS A 62 -0.03 -9.96 -10.81
C LYS A 62 1.32 -10.62 -10.56
N LEU A 63 2.40 -9.84 -10.59
CA LEU A 63 3.74 -10.33 -10.24
C LEU A 63 3.81 -10.59 -8.73
N TRP A 64 3.45 -9.61 -7.91
CA TRP A 64 3.58 -9.71 -6.45
C TRP A 64 2.67 -10.78 -5.82
N LEU A 65 1.54 -11.11 -6.45
CA LEU A 65 0.61 -12.14 -5.95
C LEU A 65 1.03 -13.59 -6.31
N GLN A 66 2.17 -13.81 -6.95
CA GLN A 66 2.68 -15.15 -7.24
C GLN A 66 3.25 -15.80 -5.99
N VAL A 67 3.00 -17.10 -5.79
CA VAL A 67 3.45 -17.86 -4.61
C VAL A 67 4.99 -17.89 -4.50
N GLU A 68 5.68 -17.84 -5.64
CA GLU A 68 7.14 -17.95 -5.73
C GLU A 68 7.86 -16.65 -5.33
N ILE A 69 7.20 -15.49 -5.43
CA ILE A 69 7.82 -14.18 -5.21
C ILE A 69 8.17 -13.92 -3.73
N PRO A 70 7.28 -14.20 -2.75
CA PRO A 70 7.61 -14.10 -1.33
C PRO A 70 8.78 -14.99 -0.90
N GLU A 71 8.94 -16.16 -1.52
CA GLU A 71 10.02 -17.11 -1.20
C GLU A 71 11.35 -16.67 -1.81
N LYS A 72 11.31 -16.17 -3.06
CA LYS A 72 12.51 -15.79 -3.81
C LYS A 72 13.04 -14.40 -3.46
N TYR A 73 12.16 -13.48 -3.07
CA TYR A 73 12.49 -12.09 -2.76
C TYR A 73 11.87 -11.65 -1.42
N PRO A 74 12.25 -12.29 -0.30
CA PRO A 74 11.64 -12.04 1.01
C PRO A 74 11.83 -10.60 1.50
N GLY A 75 12.97 -9.96 1.20
CA GLY A 75 13.22 -8.57 1.57
C GLY A 75 12.29 -7.60 0.83
N LEU A 76 12.18 -7.74 -0.49
CA LEU A 76 11.28 -6.94 -1.31
C LEU A 76 9.81 -7.19 -0.93
N TRP A 77 9.44 -8.45 -0.72
CA TRP A 77 8.10 -8.83 -0.31
C TRP A 77 7.69 -8.17 1.00
N GLY A 78 8.58 -8.08 2.00
CA GLY A 78 8.26 -7.42 3.27
C GLY A 78 7.86 -5.94 3.12
N ASN A 79 8.37 -5.24 2.11
CA ASN A 79 8.02 -3.84 1.82
C ASN A 79 6.74 -3.75 0.97
N VAL A 80 6.64 -4.60 -0.06
CA VAL A 80 5.45 -4.66 -0.93
C VAL A 80 4.22 -5.11 -0.16
N GLN A 81 4.36 -6.08 0.75
CA GLN A 81 3.28 -6.60 1.58
C GLN A 81 2.68 -5.48 2.43
N LYS A 82 3.50 -4.61 3.04
CA LYS A 82 3.00 -3.45 3.80
C LYS A 82 2.13 -2.55 2.93
N LEU A 83 2.52 -2.31 1.68
CA LEU A 83 1.75 -1.48 0.74
C LEU A 83 0.49 -2.16 0.23
N LEU A 84 0.55 -3.46 -0.04
CA LEU A 84 -0.61 -4.25 -0.47
C LEU A 84 -1.66 -4.36 0.64
N ILE A 85 -1.24 -4.51 1.89
CA ILE A 85 -2.14 -4.57 3.05
C ILE A 85 -2.66 -3.18 3.41
N ALA A 86 -1.83 -2.15 3.28
CA ALA A 86 -2.21 -0.78 3.61
C ALA A 86 -3.20 -0.16 2.64
N PHE A 87 -3.48 -0.76 1.48
CA PHE A 87 -4.56 -0.29 0.63
C PHE A 87 -5.89 -0.74 1.23
N PRO A 88 -6.56 0.11 2.02
CA PRO A 88 -7.61 -0.31 2.92
C PRO A 88 -8.91 -0.19 2.14
N SER A 89 -9.30 -1.28 1.47
CA SER A 89 -10.64 -1.36 0.88
C SER A 89 -11.71 -1.01 1.91
N SER A 90 -11.47 -1.34 3.19
CA SER A 90 -12.30 -0.94 4.33
C SER A 90 -12.39 0.58 4.52
N TYR A 91 -11.29 1.34 4.43
CA TYR A 91 -11.32 2.80 4.54
C TYR A 91 -12.13 3.43 3.40
N LEU A 92 -11.92 2.98 2.15
CA LEU A 92 -12.66 3.48 1.00
C LEU A 92 -14.16 3.15 1.12
N VAL A 93 -14.49 1.97 1.62
CA VAL A 93 -15.87 1.56 1.92
C VAL A 93 -16.47 2.38 3.07
N GLU A 94 -15.75 2.58 4.18
CA GLU A 94 -16.22 3.38 5.32
C GLU A 94 -16.42 4.85 4.95
N LYS A 95 -15.49 5.46 4.22
CA LYS A 95 -15.61 6.85 3.75
C LYS A 95 -16.73 7.01 2.73
N SER A 96 -16.87 6.09 1.78
CA SER A 96 -17.96 6.16 0.80
C SER A 96 -19.32 5.94 1.45
N LEU A 97 -19.45 4.96 2.35
CA LEU A 97 -20.67 4.75 3.13
C LEU A 97 -21.01 5.95 4.01
N SER A 98 -20.01 6.55 4.69
CA SER A 98 -20.21 7.75 5.51
C SER A 98 -20.67 8.95 4.68
N ALA A 99 -20.09 9.15 3.49
CA ALA A 99 -20.54 10.21 2.58
C ALA A 99 -21.99 9.99 2.14
N VAL A 100 -22.38 8.74 1.82
CA VAL A 100 -23.75 8.38 1.47
C VAL A 100 -24.72 8.62 2.63
N THR A 101 -24.37 8.21 3.85
CA THR A 101 -25.23 8.43 5.02
C THR A 101 -25.43 9.92 5.30
N ASN A 102 -24.37 10.74 5.19
CA ASN A 102 -24.49 12.19 5.38
C ASN A 102 -25.39 12.87 4.34
N LEU A 103 -25.39 12.37 3.10
CA LEU A 103 -26.29 12.85 2.05
C LEU A 103 -27.74 12.43 2.29
N LEU A 104 -27.96 11.20 2.78
CA LEU A 104 -29.30 10.70 3.11
C LEU A 104 -29.92 11.48 4.27
N THR A 105 -29.18 11.68 5.36
CA THR A 105 -29.68 12.41 6.54
C THR A 105 -29.89 13.90 6.28
N LYS A 106 -29.15 14.49 5.33
CA LYS A 106 -29.35 15.89 4.92
C LYS A 106 -30.62 16.08 4.09
N LYS A 107 -31.08 15.03 3.40
CA LYS A 107 -32.28 15.08 2.55
C LYS A 107 -33.58 14.92 3.34
N GLU A 108 -33.52 14.39 4.57
CA GLU A 108 -34.67 14.24 5.46
C GLU A 108 -34.95 15.48 6.32
N ALA A 109 -34.06 16.48 6.27
CA ALA A 109 -34.16 17.72 7.04
C ALA A 109 -34.75 18.92 6.26
N ASP A 110 -35.11 18.73 4.98
CA ASP A 110 -35.82 19.68 4.11
C ASP A 110 -37.22 19.15 3.77
#